data_AF-A0A7C2N0B1-F1
#
_entry.id   AF-A0A7C2N0B1-F1
#
_cell.length_a   1.000
_cell.length_b   1.000
_cell.length_c   1.000
_cell.angle_alpha   90.00
_cell.angle_beta   90.00
_cell.angle_gamma   90.00
#
_symmetry.space_group_name_H-M   'P 1'
#
loop_
_entity.id
_entity.type
_entity.pdbx_description
1 polymer ?
#
loop_
_entity_poly.entity_id
_entity_poly.type
_entity_poly.pdbx_seq_one_letter_code
_entity_poly.pdbx_strand_id
1 'polypeptide(L)'
;MKLSEIIEVIAPDLEQVERELEENIGSLASLVNEMSKYILGSGGKRLRPSVLLLSSGACGLIHGKERIASAVAIELIHTATLLHDDVVDDAHIRRGKEASNVVWGSKPSVLVGDFMLARALGLMASCGSLEVIKTITDAAAKLAEGQVFEVMVAKNMIEVSEDVCFDIIKNKTASLIE
;
A
#
# COMPACT_ATOMS: atom_id res chain seq x y z
N MET A 1 -14.76 -22.42 4.77
CA MET A 1 -13.89 -22.15 3.62
C MET A 1 -12.46 -22.12 4.07
N LYS A 2 -11.58 -22.83 3.36
CA LYS A 2 -10.12 -22.73 3.51
C LYS A 2 -9.62 -21.48 2.80
N LEU A 3 -8.47 -20.94 3.22
CA LEU A 3 -7.87 -19.77 2.57
C LEU A 3 -7.62 -20.01 1.06
N SER A 4 -7.22 -21.23 0.69
CA SER A 4 -7.03 -21.62 -0.71
C SER A 4 -8.30 -21.46 -1.54
N GLU A 5 -9.46 -21.83 -0.98
CA GLU A 5 -10.77 -21.74 -1.65
C GLU A 5 -11.20 -20.27 -1.82
N ILE A 6 -10.86 -19.40 -0.86
CA ILE A 6 -11.13 -17.96 -0.96
C ILE A 6 -10.31 -17.32 -2.07
N ILE A 7 -9.01 -17.62 -2.12
CA ILE A 7 -8.08 -17.04 -3.09
C ILE A 7 -8.41 -17.52 -4.51
N GLU A 8 -8.83 -18.77 -4.68
CA GLU A 8 -9.17 -19.35 -5.98
C GLU A 8 -10.26 -18.54 -6.71
N VAL A 9 -11.23 -17.98 -5.98
CA VAL A 9 -12.32 -17.15 -6.56
C VAL A 9 -11.80 -15.88 -7.23
N ILE A 10 -10.70 -15.30 -6.72
CA ILE A 10 -10.12 -14.05 -7.21
C ILE A 10 -8.75 -14.24 -7.87
N ALA A 11 -8.33 -15.49 -8.12
CA ALA A 11 -7.00 -15.77 -8.67
C ALA A 11 -6.75 -15.08 -10.03
N PRO A 12 -7.70 -15.08 -11.00
CA PRO A 12 -7.51 -14.37 -12.25
C PRO A 12 -7.35 -12.84 -12.07
N ASP A 13 -8.10 -12.27 -11.13
CA ASP A 13 -8.02 -10.84 -10.81
C ASP A 13 -6.67 -10.51 -10.15
N LEU A 14 -6.20 -11.35 -9.24
CA LEU A 14 -4.89 -11.18 -8.58
C LEU A 14 -3.75 -11.28 -9.59
N GLU A 15 -3.82 -12.21 -10.54
CA GLU A 15 -2.85 -12.27 -11.64
C GLU A 15 -2.86 -10.99 -12.48
N GLN A 16 -4.03 -10.40 -12.71
CA GLN A 16 -4.12 -9.11 -13.39
C GLN A 16 -3.54 -7.97 -12.54
N VAL A 17 -3.80 -7.96 -11.24
CA VAL A 17 -3.20 -6.99 -10.31
C VAL A 17 -1.68 -7.07 -10.31
N GLU A 18 -1.07 -8.27 -10.30
CA GLU A 18 0.39 -8.40 -10.39
C GLU A 18 0.95 -7.81 -11.70
N ARG A 19 0.30 -8.11 -12.84
CA ARG A 19 0.72 -7.53 -14.14
C ARG A 19 0.61 -6.01 -14.13
N GLU A 20 -0.51 -5.47 -13.67
CA GLU A 20 -0.72 -4.02 -13.63
C GLU A 20 0.20 -3.33 -12.62
N LEU A 21 0.57 -3.98 -11.51
CA LEU A 21 1.60 -3.46 -10.60
C LEU A 21 2.94 -3.32 -11.31
N GLU A 22 3.40 -4.36 -12.02
CA GLU A 22 4.66 -4.33 -12.78
C GLU A 22 4.65 -3.26 -13.88
N GLU A 23 3.55 -3.12 -14.61
CA GLU A 23 3.40 -2.11 -15.66
C GLU A 23 3.40 -0.68 -15.09
N ASN A 24 2.85 -0.48 -13.89
CA ASN A 24 2.72 0.85 -13.29
C ASN A 24 3.95 1.37 -12.55
N ILE A 25 4.96 0.53 -12.32
CA ILE A 25 6.22 0.95 -11.69
C ILE A 25 7.35 1.25 -12.68
N GLY A 26 7.10 1.13 -13.99
CA GLY A 26 8.07 1.43 -15.03
C GLY A 26 8.45 2.92 -15.07
N SER A 27 9.76 3.19 -15.13
CA SER A 27 10.32 4.55 -15.17
C SER A 27 11.55 4.62 -16.07
N LEU A 28 11.84 5.80 -16.63
CA LEU A 28 13.10 6.08 -17.33
C LEU A 28 14.30 6.07 -16.37
N ALA A 29 14.06 6.34 -15.08
CA ALA A 29 15.09 6.26 -14.06
C ALA A 29 15.30 4.80 -13.65
N SER A 30 16.48 4.25 -13.94
CA SER A 30 16.83 2.85 -13.61
C SER A 30 16.70 2.54 -12.13
N LEU A 31 17.05 3.49 -11.25
CA LEU A 31 16.96 3.34 -9.79
C LEU A 31 15.51 3.10 -9.32
N VAL A 32 14.54 3.80 -9.92
CA VAL A 32 13.11 3.59 -9.61
C VAL A 32 12.70 2.17 -9.96
N ASN A 33 13.12 1.66 -11.13
CA ASN A 33 12.79 0.30 -11.55
C ASN A 33 13.41 -0.75 -10.62
N GLU A 34 14.66 -0.56 -10.23
CA GLU A 34 15.39 -1.50 -9.37
C GLU A 34 14.74 -1.59 -7.98
N MET A 35 14.50 -0.45 -7.34
CA MET A 35 13.89 -0.39 -6.01
C MET A 35 12.44 -0.89 -6.03
N SER A 36 11.67 -0.55 -7.08
CA SER A 36 10.28 -1.00 -7.20
C SER A 36 10.19 -2.52 -7.39
N LYS A 37 11.06 -3.09 -8.23
CA LYS A 37 11.16 -4.56 -8.38
C LYS A 37 11.62 -5.23 -7.09
N TYR A 38 12.53 -4.62 -6.36
CA TYR A 38 13.00 -5.16 -5.09
C TYR A 38 11.87 -5.26 -4.06
N ILE A 39 11.14 -4.17 -3.82
CA ILE A 39 10.08 -4.15 -2.79
C ILE A 39 8.90 -5.04 -3.18
N LEU A 40 8.47 -5.03 -4.45
CA LEU A 40 7.39 -5.90 -4.92
C LEU A 40 7.80 -7.39 -4.95
N GLY A 41 9.04 -7.67 -5.37
CA GLY A 41 9.64 -9.00 -5.43
C GLY A 41 10.10 -9.55 -4.07
N SER A 42 9.93 -8.79 -2.98
CA SER A 42 10.14 -9.27 -1.61
C SER A 42 8.99 -10.14 -1.09
N GLY A 43 8.06 -10.51 -1.98
CA GLY A 43 6.84 -11.23 -1.66
C GLY A 43 5.83 -10.32 -0.99
N GLY A 44 4.56 -10.73 -0.95
CA GLY A 44 3.47 -9.99 -0.30
C GLY A 44 2.23 -10.86 -0.25
N LYS A 45 1.45 -10.76 0.83
CA LYS A 45 0.22 -11.57 0.97
C LYS A 45 -0.93 -11.06 0.09
N ARG A 46 -0.78 -9.87 -0.50
CA ARG A 46 -1.82 -9.17 -1.29
C ARG A 46 -3.17 -9.09 -0.58
N LEU A 47 -3.14 -8.98 0.75
CA LEU A 47 -4.36 -9.01 1.56
C LEU A 47 -5.30 -7.86 1.21
N ARG A 48 -4.77 -6.64 1.05
CA ARG A 48 -5.56 -5.44 0.75
C ARG A 48 -6.26 -5.51 -0.62
N PRO A 49 -5.55 -5.80 -1.73
CA PRO A 49 -6.23 -6.02 -3.01
C PRO A 49 -7.18 -7.21 -2.95
N SER A 50 -6.86 -8.30 -2.24
CA SER A 50 -7.80 -9.42 -2.07
C SER A 50 -9.10 -9.01 -1.37
N VAL A 51 -9.04 -8.23 -0.29
CA VAL A 51 -10.23 -7.73 0.41
C VAL A 51 -11.08 -6.87 -0.53
N LEU A 52 -10.48 -5.94 -1.28
CA LEU A 52 -11.21 -5.12 -2.24
C LEU A 52 -11.87 -5.97 -3.33
N LEU A 53 -11.14 -6.93 -3.91
CA LEU A 53 -11.64 -7.79 -4.98
C LEU A 53 -12.79 -8.70 -4.52
N LEU A 54 -12.71 -9.22 -3.30
CA LEU A 54 -13.79 -10.01 -2.70
C LEU A 54 -15.00 -9.16 -2.35
N SER A 55 -14.80 -7.97 -1.75
CA SER A 55 -15.88 -7.05 -1.40
C SER A 55 -16.63 -6.54 -2.64
N SER A 56 -15.90 -6.15 -3.68
CA SER A 56 -16.50 -5.75 -4.97
C SER A 56 -17.32 -6.88 -5.59
N GLY A 57 -16.78 -8.11 -5.60
CA GLY A 57 -17.50 -9.28 -6.08
C GLY A 57 -18.77 -9.59 -5.27
N ALA A 58 -18.71 -9.48 -3.95
CA ALA A 58 -19.85 -9.67 -3.05
C ALA A 58 -20.96 -8.61 -3.29
N CYS A 59 -20.57 -7.40 -3.70
CA CYS A 59 -21.48 -6.32 -4.10
C CYS A 59 -21.95 -6.41 -5.56
N GLY A 60 -21.59 -7.46 -6.30
CA GLY A 60 -22.01 -7.70 -7.68
C GLY A 60 -21.11 -7.10 -8.77
N LEU A 61 -20.00 -6.45 -8.40
CA LEU A 61 -18.99 -5.95 -9.33
C LEU A 61 -17.85 -6.96 -9.47
N ILE A 62 -18.00 -7.90 -10.39
CA ILE A 62 -17.01 -8.96 -10.67
C ILE A 62 -16.08 -8.66 -11.85
N HIS A 63 -16.38 -7.61 -12.63
CA HIS A 63 -15.58 -7.19 -13.79
C HIS A 63 -15.48 -5.66 -13.81
N GLY A 64 -14.50 -5.13 -14.54
CA GLY A 64 -14.29 -3.70 -14.71
C GLY A 64 -12.84 -3.30 -14.52
N LYS A 65 -12.38 -2.31 -15.28
CA LYS A 65 -10.99 -1.82 -15.17
C LYS A 65 -10.80 -1.06 -13.86
N GLU A 66 -11.82 -0.34 -13.44
CA GLU A 66 -11.94 0.39 -12.17
C GLU A 66 -11.69 -0.51 -10.96
N ARG A 67 -12.19 -1.76 -10.97
CA ARG A 67 -12.00 -2.75 -9.91
C ARG A 67 -10.52 -3.12 -9.74
N ILE A 68 -9.85 -3.42 -10.85
CA ILE A 68 -8.42 -3.77 -10.85
C ILE A 68 -7.56 -2.55 -10.55
N ALA A 69 -7.82 -1.41 -11.20
CA ALA A 69 -7.10 -0.16 -10.97
C ALA A 69 -7.14 0.26 -9.49
N SER A 70 -8.29 0.08 -8.82
CA SER A 70 -8.43 0.37 -7.39
C SER A 70 -7.62 -0.61 -6.52
N ALA A 71 -7.62 -1.91 -6.86
CA ALA A 71 -6.79 -2.91 -6.17
C ALA A 71 -5.29 -2.61 -6.31
N VAL A 72 -4.84 -2.25 -7.52
CA VAL A 72 -3.45 -1.87 -7.82
C VAL A 72 -3.07 -0.58 -7.07
N ALA A 73 -3.93 0.44 -7.10
CA ALA A 73 -3.68 1.70 -6.39
C ALA A 73 -3.50 1.49 -4.88
N ILE A 74 -4.36 0.67 -4.26
CA ILE A 74 -4.24 0.36 -2.83
C ILE A 74 -2.92 -0.35 -2.51
N GLU A 75 -2.50 -1.32 -3.31
CA GLU A 75 -1.23 -2.04 -3.07
C GLU A 75 -0.02 -1.12 -3.33
N LEU A 76 -0.09 -0.19 -4.29
CA LEU A 76 0.94 0.83 -4.49
C LEU A 76 1.04 1.81 -3.33
N ILE A 77 -0.10 2.28 -2.79
CA ILE A 77 -0.13 3.11 -1.57
C ILE A 77 0.52 2.35 -0.43
N HIS A 78 0.13 1.09 -0.21
CA HIS A 78 0.74 0.27 0.83
C HIS A 78 2.25 0.08 0.62
N THR A 79 2.70 -0.13 -0.62
CA THR A 79 4.11 -0.33 -0.92
C THR A 79 4.92 0.95 -0.70
N ALA A 80 4.36 2.11 -1.07
CA ALA A 80 4.96 3.42 -0.79
C ALA A 80 5.14 3.63 0.72
N THR A 81 4.11 3.32 1.52
CA THR A 81 4.18 3.50 2.98
C THR A 81 5.21 2.57 3.61
N LEU A 82 5.45 1.37 3.08
CA LEU A 82 6.52 0.49 3.55
C LEU A 82 7.91 1.11 3.33
N LEU A 83 8.15 1.74 2.18
CA LEU A 83 9.42 2.43 1.90
C LEU A 83 9.62 3.62 2.83
N HIS A 84 8.56 4.37 3.12
CA HIS A 84 8.60 5.50 4.05
C HIS A 84 8.77 5.03 5.50
N ASP A 85 8.03 4.00 5.95
CA ASP A 85 8.16 3.39 7.27
C ASP A 85 9.58 2.90 7.52
N ASP A 86 10.18 2.18 6.56
CA ASP A 86 11.54 1.66 6.70
C ASP A 86 12.56 2.79 6.94
N VAL A 87 12.31 4.00 6.42
CA VAL A 87 13.11 5.20 6.68
C VAL A 87 12.79 5.83 8.02
N VAL A 88 11.51 5.97 8.38
CA VAL A 88 11.08 6.60 9.63
C VAL A 88 11.51 5.78 10.85
N ASP A 89 11.47 4.45 10.73
CA ASP A 89 11.77 3.49 11.80
C ASP A 89 13.25 3.09 11.86
N ASP A 90 14.10 3.63 10.98
CA ASP A 90 15.50 3.18 10.78
C ASP A 90 15.60 1.65 10.63
N ALA A 91 14.67 1.05 9.89
CA ALA A 91 14.57 -0.40 9.76
C ALA A 91 15.80 -0.97 9.05
N HIS A 92 16.33 -2.10 9.55
CA HIS A 92 17.44 -2.80 8.92
C HIS A 92 17.01 -3.98 8.03
N ILE A 93 15.88 -4.62 8.34
CA ILE A 93 15.40 -5.84 7.68
C ILE A 93 13.90 -5.74 7.41
N ARG A 94 13.47 -6.13 6.20
CA ARG A 94 12.07 -6.28 5.79
C ARG A 94 11.87 -7.64 5.12
N ARG A 95 10.92 -8.43 5.63
CA ARG A 95 10.56 -9.77 5.09
C ARG A 95 11.78 -10.70 4.87
N GLY A 96 12.77 -10.63 5.78
CA GLY A 96 13.98 -11.45 5.72
C GLY A 96 15.03 -10.97 4.70
N LYS A 97 14.84 -9.80 4.09
CA LYS A 97 15.83 -9.11 3.24
C LYS A 97 16.24 -7.77 3.87
N GLU A 98 17.35 -7.20 3.43
CA GLU A 98 17.75 -5.85 3.86
C GLU A 98 16.68 -4.82 3.48
N ALA A 99 16.39 -3.87 4.37
CA ALA A 99 15.42 -2.82 4.07
C ALA A 99 15.97 -1.86 3.00
N SER A 100 15.08 -1.24 2.20
CA SER A 100 15.49 -0.41 1.05
C SER A 100 16.35 0.80 1.45
N ASN A 101 16.11 1.37 2.63
CA ASN A 101 16.90 2.44 3.21
C ASN A 101 18.34 1.99 3.55
N VAL A 102 18.57 0.71 3.87
CA VAL A 102 19.92 0.17 4.09
C VAL A 102 20.67 0.02 2.76
N VAL A 103 19.99 -0.51 1.75
CA VAL A 103 20.64 -0.84 0.46
C VAL A 103 20.91 0.41 -0.38
N TRP A 104 19.93 1.33 -0.50
CA TRP A 104 20.02 2.51 -1.36
C TRP A 104 20.07 3.84 -0.60
N GLY A 105 19.87 3.82 0.72
CA GLY A 105 19.78 5.03 1.53
C GLY A 105 18.37 5.59 1.68
N SER A 106 18.20 6.47 2.66
CA SER A 106 16.90 7.05 3.00
C SER A 106 16.34 7.95 1.89
N LYS A 107 17.18 8.77 1.24
CA LYS A 107 16.72 9.72 0.22
C LYS A 107 16.09 9.02 -1.00
N PRO A 108 16.73 8.01 -1.63
CA PRO A 108 16.08 7.26 -2.70
C PRO A 108 14.81 6.54 -2.25
N SER A 109 14.79 6.00 -1.03
CA SER A 109 13.62 5.28 -0.51
C SER A 109 12.40 6.19 -0.38
N VAL A 110 12.58 7.42 0.13
CA VAL A 110 11.52 8.44 0.16
C VAL A 110 11.03 8.79 -1.24
N LEU A 111 11.96 9.10 -2.18
CA LEU A 111 11.59 9.52 -3.53
C LEU A 111 10.90 8.42 -4.36
N VAL A 112 11.28 7.15 -4.17
CA VAL A 112 10.60 6.02 -4.82
C VAL A 112 9.22 5.78 -4.19
N GLY A 113 9.09 5.96 -2.88
CA GLY A 113 7.77 5.98 -2.23
C GLY A 113 6.86 7.07 -2.80
N ASP A 114 7.38 8.29 -2.97
CA ASP A 114 6.63 9.42 -3.55
C ASP A 114 6.20 9.11 -5.00
N PHE A 115 7.09 8.50 -5.78
CA PHE A 115 6.78 8.04 -7.13
C PHE A 115 5.63 7.01 -7.13
N MET A 116 5.70 5.99 -6.27
CA MET A 116 4.64 4.97 -6.18
C MET A 116 3.29 5.57 -5.75
N LEU A 117 3.31 6.49 -4.79
CA LEU A 117 2.11 7.21 -4.38
C LEU A 117 1.51 8.02 -5.55
N ALA A 118 2.35 8.74 -6.30
CA ALA A 118 1.91 9.49 -7.48
C ALA A 118 1.33 8.58 -8.57
N ARG A 119 1.92 7.39 -8.79
CA ARG A 119 1.38 6.38 -9.71
C ARG A 119 0.02 5.86 -9.26
N ALA A 120 -0.16 5.60 -7.96
CA ALA A 120 -1.45 5.21 -7.39
C ALA A 120 -2.53 6.29 -7.61
N LEU A 121 -2.21 7.56 -7.36
CA LEU A 121 -3.11 8.69 -7.63
C LEU A 121 -3.51 8.75 -9.10
N GLY A 122 -2.57 8.54 -10.02
CA GLY A 122 -2.84 8.49 -11.46
C GLY A 122 -3.79 7.36 -11.87
N LEU A 123 -3.65 6.17 -11.27
CA LEU A 123 -4.57 5.05 -11.48
C LEU A 123 -5.96 5.34 -10.93
N MET A 124 -6.06 5.99 -9.77
CA MET A 124 -7.36 6.36 -9.23
C MET A 124 -8.06 7.41 -10.07
N ALA A 125 -7.31 8.35 -10.66
CA ALA A 125 -7.88 9.32 -11.59
C ALA A 125 -8.50 8.66 -12.84
N SER A 126 -7.98 7.51 -13.28
CA SER A 126 -8.55 6.76 -14.41
C SER A 126 -9.74 5.86 -14.02
N CYS A 127 -10.00 5.67 -12.72
CA CYS A 127 -11.13 4.91 -12.19
C CYS A 127 -12.49 5.58 -12.48
N GLY A 128 -12.51 6.89 -12.76
CA GLY A 128 -13.71 7.63 -13.19
C GLY A 128 -14.76 7.85 -12.10
N SER A 129 -14.54 7.35 -10.88
CA SER A 129 -15.40 7.58 -9.71
C SER A 129 -14.75 8.53 -8.71
N LEU A 130 -15.29 9.74 -8.59
CA LEU A 130 -14.83 10.73 -7.62
C LEU A 130 -15.00 10.24 -6.17
N GLU A 131 -16.03 9.41 -5.92
CA GLU A 131 -16.26 8.81 -4.61
C GLU A 131 -15.15 7.83 -4.24
N VAL A 132 -14.74 6.96 -5.16
CA VAL A 132 -13.62 6.02 -4.93
C VAL A 132 -12.32 6.77 -4.70
N ILE A 133 -12.04 7.79 -5.54
CA ILE A 133 -10.86 8.64 -5.38
C ILE A 133 -10.85 9.26 -3.98
N LYS A 134 -11.97 9.88 -3.58
CA LYS A 134 -12.10 10.53 -2.27
C LYS A 134 -11.87 9.54 -1.13
N THR A 135 -12.52 8.38 -1.16
CA THR A 135 -12.39 7.36 -0.10
C THR A 135 -10.95 6.90 0.06
N ILE A 136 -10.25 6.60 -1.04
CA ILE A 136 -8.86 6.13 -0.95
C ILE A 136 -7.92 7.27 -0.54
N THR A 137 -8.13 8.51 -0.99
CA THR A 137 -7.31 9.64 -0.55
C THR A 137 -7.52 9.98 0.92
N ASP A 138 -8.77 9.90 1.42
CA ASP A 138 -9.08 10.10 2.84
C ASP A 138 -8.42 8.99 3.69
N ALA A 139 -8.42 7.74 3.21
CA ALA A 139 -7.72 6.63 3.84
C ALA A 139 -6.19 6.85 3.88
N ALA A 140 -5.59 7.29 2.76
CA ALA A 140 -4.16 7.58 2.69
C ALA A 140 -3.76 8.74 3.64
N ALA A 141 -4.60 9.76 3.77
CA ALA A 141 -4.39 10.86 4.72
C ALA A 141 -4.42 10.35 6.17
N LYS A 142 -5.45 9.56 6.55
CA LYS A 142 -5.53 8.93 7.87
C LYS A 142 -4.32 8.03 8.15
N LEU A 143 -3.84 7.28 7.17
CA LEU A 143 -2.63 6.47 7.31
C LEU A 143 -1.42 7.32 7.69
N ALA A 144 -1.18 8.40 6.96
CA ALA A 144 -0.08 9.32 7.24
C ALA A 144 -0.22 9.98 8.61
N GLU A 145 -1.43 10.40 9.00
CA GLU A 145 -1.71 10.93 10.35
C GLU A 145 -1.41 9.87 11.43
N GLY A 146 -1.78 8.61 11.20
CA GLY A 146 -1.49 7.50 12.09
C GLY A 146 0.01 7.28 12.30
N GLN A 147 0.83 7.41 11.25
CA GLN A 147 2.29 7.38 11.36
C GLN A 147 2.82 8.58 12.17
N VAL A 148 2.27 9.77 11.97
CA VAL A 148 2.67 10.95 12.77
C VAL A 148 2.35 10.77 14.25
N PHE A 149 1.18 10.21 14.59
CA PHE A 149 0.83 9.92 15.97
C PHE A 149 1.79 8.92 16.62
N GLU A 150 2.18 7.87 15.90
CA GLU A 150 3.19 6.91 16.39
C GLU A 150 4.54 7.60 16.66
N VAL A 151 4.97 8.51 15.77
CA VAL A 151 6.18 9.31 16.00
C VAL A 151 6.05 10.21 17.23
N MET A 152 4.90 10.87 17.42
CA MET A 152 4.64 11.71 18.60
C MET A 152 4.72 10.90 19.91
N VAL A 153 4.17 9.68 19.89
CA VAL A 153 4.30 8.72 21.00
C VAL A 153 5.76 8.34 21.22
N ALA A 154 6.49 7.94 20.18
CA ALA A 154 7.90 7.55 20.28
C ALA A 154 8.81 8.69 20.78
N LYS A 155 8.44 9.95 20.54
CA LYS A 155 9.14 11.15 21.01
C LYS A 155 8.62 11.66 22.37
N ASN A 156 7.75 10.92 23.06
CA ASN A 156 7.12 11.31 24.33
C ASN A 156 6.39 12.67 24.28
N MET A 157 5.84 13.02 23.11
CA MET A 157 5.00 14.22 22.95
C MET A 157 3.54 13.96 23.38
N ILE A 158 3.13 12.68 23.41
CA ILE A 158 1.83 12.20 23.87
C ILE A 158 2.07 11.01 24.80
N GLU A 159 1.32 10.90 25.89
CA GLU A 159 1.36 9.70 26.76
C GLU A 159 0.70 8.49 26.09
N VAL A 160 1.35 7.34 26.19
CA VAL A 160 0.78 6.07 25.73
C VAL A 160 -0.40 5.69 26.61
N SER A 161 -1.54 5.43 25.96
CA SER A 161 -2.72 4.82 26.56
C SER A 161 -3.29 3.77 25.60
N GLU A 162 -4.21 2.95 26.09
CA GLU A 162 -4.93 1.98 25.26
C GLU A 162 -5.69 2.66 24.12
N ASP A 163 -6.35 3.78 24.40
CA ASP A 163 -7.08 4.58 23.41
C ASP A 163 -6.15 5.09 22.30
N VAL A 164 -4.99 5.65 22.68
CA VAL A 164 -3.98 6.13 21.72
C VAL A 164 -3.44 4.97 20.85
N CYS A 165 -3.20 3.80 21.43
CA CYS A 165 -2.80 2.62 20.67
C CYS A 165 -3.87 2.21 19.65
N PHE A 166 -5.15 2.20 20.04
CA PHE A 166 -6.24 1.88 19.12
C PHE A 166 -6.40 2.93 18.01
N ASP A 167 -6.21 4.22 18.31
CA ASP A 167 -6.22 5.28 17.32
C ASP A 167 -5.09 5.11 16.30
N ILE A 168 -3.87 4.76 16.74
CA ILE A 168 -2.75 4.45 15.83
C ILE A 168 -3.09 3.24 14.97
N ILE A 169 -3.60 2.15 15.55
CA ILE A 169 -3.97 0.94 14.78
C ILE A 169 -5.03 1.27 13.72
N LYS A 170 -6.08 2.00 14.11
CA LYS A 170 -7.17 2.39 13.22
C LYS A 170 -6.66 3.23 12.06
N ASN A 171 -5.85 4.24 12.35
CA ASN A 171 -5.39 5.18 11.35
C ASN A 171 -4.24 4.62 10.49
N LYS A 172 -3.17 4.07 11.08
CA LYS A 172 -2.00 3.55 10.35
C LYS A 172 -2.29 2.26 9.58
N THR A 173 -3.19 1.40 10.08
CA THR A 173 -3.40 0.06 9.52
C THR A 173 -4.81 -0.14 8.95
N ALA A 174 -5.86 0.11 9.74
CA ALA A 174 -7.22 -0.26 9.35
C ALA A 174 -7.82 0.66 8.28
N SER A 175 -7.40 1.93 8.23
CA SER A 175 -7.87 2.93 7.25
C SER A 175 -7.78 2.48 5.80
N LEU A 176 -6.75 1.70 5.44
CA LEU A 176 -6.52 1.18 4.09
C LEU A 176 -7.21 -0.18 3.85
N ILE A 177 -8.11 -0.59 4.74
CA ILE A 177 -8.92 -1.81 4.69
C ILE A 177 -10.42 -1.49 4.82
N GLU A 178 -10.79 -0.48 5.62
CA GLU A 178 -12.16 -0.03 5.94
C GLU A 178 -12.98 0.41 4.71
#